data_AF-A0AAN8K355-F1
#
_entry.id   AF-A0AAN8K355-F1
#
_cell.length_a   1.000
_cell.length_b   1.000
_cell.length_c   1.000
_cell.angle_alpha   90.00
_cell.angle_beta   90.00
_cell.angle_gamma   90.00
#
_symmetry.space_group_name_H-M   'P 1'
#
loop_
_entity.id
_entity.type
_entity.pdbx_description
1 polymer ?
#
loop_
_entity_poly.entity_id
_entity_poly.type
_entity_poly.pdbx_seq_one_letter_code
_entity_poly.pdbx_strand_id
1 'polypeptide(L)'
;MQGVFIDLAILLDNYPTTRSNRLILQDGHLSVEPCKPETKITSIEVWTDAFVVFMSIYCSQHTHRFMELLKYLQTIRLAPKRSSSHGWKIYDEQYRLRKAKDPASTWSMIDTEL
;
A
#
# COMPACT_ATOMS: atom_id res chain seq x y z
N MET A 1 -17.40 0.12 -15.74
CA MET A 1 -16.44 1.13 -15.23
C MET A 1 -15.15 0.38 -14.87
N GLN A 2 -14.00 0.76 -15.42
CA GLN A 2 -12.70 0.21 -15.02
C GLN A 2 -12.25 0.90 -13.72
N GLY A 3 -11.71 0.13 -12.79
CA GLY A 3 -11.10 0.67 -11.59
C GLY A 3 -9.72 1.23 -11.89
N VAL A 4 -9.24 2.12 -11.02
CA VAL A 4 -7.88 2.66 -11.07
C VAL A 4 -7.05 1.99 -9.99
N PHE A 5 -5.85 1.55 -10.35
CA PHE A 5 -4.90 1.06 -9.36
C PHE A 5 -4.32 2.23 -8.57
N ILE A 6 -4.37 2.12 -7.24
CA ILE A 6 -3.81 3.11 -6.32
C ILE A 6 -2.57 2.51 -5.67
N ASP A 7 -1.43 3.15 -5.84
CA ASP A 7 -0.24 2.82 -5.06
C ASP A 7 -0.48 3.23 -3.60
N LEU A 8 -0.38 2.28 -2.68
CA LEU A 8 -0.63 2.52 -1.25
C LEU A 8 0.44 3.44 -0.63
N ALA A 9 1.65 3.48 -1.19
CA ALA A 9 2.72 4.34 -0.70
C ALA A 9 2.31 5.82 -0.62
N ILE A 10 1.54 6.30 -1.60
CA ILE A 10 1.09 7.70 -1.67
C ILE A 10 0.15 8.07 -0.51
N LEU A 11 -0.50 7.08 0.11
CA LEU A 11 -1.42 7.28 1.22
C LEU A 11 -0.69 7.50 2.55
N LEU A 12 0.63 7.27 2.58
CA LEU A 12 1.48 7.46 3.76
C LEU A 12 1.96 8.90 3.93
N ASP A 13 1.76 9.78 2.93
CA ASP A 13 2.22 11.19 2.98
C ASP A 13 1.61 12.01 4.12
N ASN A 14 0.51 11.54 4.72
CA ASN A 14 -0.10 12.17 5.90
C ASN A 14 0.52 11.74 7.23
N TYR A 15 1.42 10.75 7.25
CA TYR A 15 2.21 10.47 8.45
C TYR A 15 3.30 11.53 8.60
N PRO A 16 3.59 12.01 9.83
CA PRO A 16 4.69 12.93 10.09
C PRO A 16 6.00 12.20 9.84
N THR A 17 6.36 12.06 8.57
CA THR A 17 7.62 11.47 8.17
C THR A 17 8.68 12.51 8.44
N THR A 18 9.75 12.09 9.12
CA THR A 18 10.91 12.93 9.42
C THR A 18 11.35 13.60 8.12
N ARG A 19 11.28 14.94 8.05
CA ARG A 19 11.77 15.69 6.89
C ARG A 19 13.24 15.33 6.70
N SER A 20 13.54 14.57 5.66
CA SER A 20 14.91 14.21 5.34
C SER A 20 15.44 15.29 4.41
N ASN A 21 16.47 16.02 4.85
CA ASN A 21 17.12 16.99 3.99
C ASN A 21 18.29 16.32 3.30
N ARG A 22 18.39 16.43 1.97
CA ARG A 22 19.55 15.97 1.22
C ARG A 22 20.54 17.12 1.09
N LEU A 23 21.81 16.85 1.38
CA LEU A 23 22.89 17.75 1.07
C LEU A 23 23.33 17.54 -0.37
N ILE A 24 23.34 18.60 -1.16
CA ILE A 24 23.83 18.59 -2.53
C ILE A 24 25.07 19.48 -2.61
N LEU A 25 26.17 18.89 -3.06
CA LEU A 25 27.38 19.61 -3.41
C LEU A 25 27.40 19.78 -4.93
N GLN A 26 27.13 21.00 -5.39
CA GLN A 26 27.24 21.40 -6.80
C GLN A 26 28.21 22.57 -6.89
N ASP A 27 29.21 22.46 -7.76
CA ASP A 27 30.20 23.51 -8.05
C ASP A 27 30.89 24.10 -6.80
N GLY A 28 31.16 23.25 -5.80
CA GLY A 28 31.78 23.68 -4.54
C GLY A 28 30.84 24.38 -3.56
N HIS A 29 29.56 24.54 -3.92
CA HIS A 29 28.52 25.08 -3.05
C HIS A 29 27.72 23.95 -2.40
N LEU A 30 27.65 23.98 -1.06
CA LEU A 30 26.81 23.07 -0.30
C LEU A 30 25.40 23.66 -0.20
N SER A 31 24.39 22.94 -0.66
CA SER A 31 22.98 23.31 -0.58
C SER A 31 22.19 22.23 0.15
N VAL A 32 21.17 22.65 0.89
CA VAL A 32 20.25 21.78 1.62
C VAL A 32 18.94 21.75 0.85
N GLU A 33 18.62 20.63 0.22
CA GLU A 33 17.32 20.45 -0.41
C GLU A 33 16.39 19.60 0.47
N PRO A 34 15.14 20.03 0.69
CA PRO A 34 14.15 19.18 1.34
C PRO A 34 13.86 17.99 0.43
N CYS A 35 14.27 16.80 0.87
CA CYS A 35 13.93 15.58 0.16
C CYS A 35 12.53 15.17 0.63
N LYS A 36 11.59 15.03 -0.31
CA LYS A 36 10.37 14.28 0.02
C LYS A 36 10.81 12.87 0.44
N PRO A 37 10.40 12.38 1.61
CA PRO A 37 10.67 11.00 1.95
C PRO A 37 10.02 10.13 0.88
N GLU A 38 10.81 9.24 0.29
CA GLU A 38 10.28 8.23 -0.61
C GLU A 38 9.46 7.26 0.26
N THR A 39 8.15 7.49 0.33
CA THR A 39 7.24 6.66 1.13
C THR A 39 7.28 5.25 0.54
N LYS A 40 7.94 4.33 1.25
CA LYS A 40 8.08 2.93 0.80
C LYS A 40 7.39 2.03 1.80
N ILE A 41 6.60 1.10 1.28
CA ILE A 41 6.07 -0.01 2.05
C ILE A 41 7.19 -1.02 2.25
N THR A 42 7.83 -0.95 3.42
CA THR A 42 8.97 -1.79 3.81
C THR A 42 8.58 -2.91 4.79
N SER A 43 7.46 -2.77 5.49
CA SER A 43 6.98 -3.75 6.46
C SER A 43 5.47 -3.97 6.37
N ILE A 44 4.99 -5.03 7.01
CA ILE A 44 3.56 -5.36 7.05
C ILE A 44 2.76 -4.34 7.89
N GLU A 45 3.41 -3.71 8.87
CA GLU A 45 2.83 -2.63 9.67
C GLU A 45 2.60 -1.39 8.81
N VAL A 46 3.62 -0.94 8.07
CA VAL A 46 3.51 0.20 7.14
C VAL A 46 2.48 -0.07 6.04
N TRP A 47 2.42 -1.31 5.54
CA TRP A 47 1.38 -1.72 4.60
C TRP A 47 -0.02 -1.64 5.22
N THR A 48 -0.17 -2.09 6.47
CA THR A 48 -1.47 -2.06 7.18
C THR A 48 -1.95 -0.62 7.31
N ASP A 49 -1.08 0.29 7.74
CA ASP A 49 -1.42 1.71 7.91
C ASP A 49 -1.94 2.31 6.60
N ALA A 50 -1.22 2.09 5.51
CA ALA A 50 -1.65 2.54 4.18
C ALA A 50 -2.96 1.87 3.73
N PHE A 51 -3.10 0.57 3.97
CA PHE A 51 -4.29 -0.19 3.56
C PHE A 51 -5.54 0.20 4.34
N VAL A 52 -5.42 0.57 5.63
CA VAL A 52 -6.55 1.08 6.43
C VAL A 52 -7.03 2.43 5.88
N VAL A 53 -6.11 3.32 5.46
CA VAL A 53 -6.47 4.57 4.78
C VAL A 53 -7.18 4.27 3.45
N PHE A 54 -6.67 3.32 2.67
CA PHE A 54 -7.34 2.88 1.44
C PHE A 54 -8.76 2.34 1.74
N MET A 55 -8.91 1.47 2.74
CA MET A 55 -10.19 0.89 3.13
C MET A 55 -11.20 1.96 3.55
N SER A 56 -10.79 2.98 4.32
CA SER A 56 -11.69 4.03 4.77
C SER A 56 -12.24 4.86 3.61
N ILE A 57 -11.38 5.20 2.64
CA ILE A 57 -11.77 5.90 1.41
C ILE A 57 -12.65 5.00 0.55
N TYR A 58 -12.24 3.76 0.30
CA TYR A 58 -12.97 2.82 -0.55
C TYR A 58 -14.37 2.51 0.01
N CYS A 59 -14.47 2.27 1.32
CA CYS A 59 -15.73 1.95 1.98
C CYS A 59 -16.69 3.15 2.09
N SER A 60 -16.23 4.38 1.87
CA SER A 60 -17.11 5.55 1.80
C SER A 60 -18.09 5.47 0.62
N GLN A 61 -17.71 4.77 -0.45
CA GLN A 61 -18.55 4.53 -1.64
C GLN A 61 -19.01 3.08 -1.77
N HIS A 62 -18.32 2.14 -1.10
CA HIS A 62 -18.55 0.70 -1.23
C HIS A 62 -18.67 0.00 0.13
N THR A 63 -19.53 0.51 1.01
CA THR A 63 -19.66 0.01 2.40
C THR A 63 -19.96 -1.49 2.48
N HIS A 64 -20.70 -2.05 1.50
CA HIS A 64 -20.99 -3.49 1.42
C HIS A 64 -19.74 -4.38 1.26
N ARG A 65 -18.59 -3.80 0.87
CA ARG A 65 -17.31 -4.50 0.70
C ARG A 65 -16.46 -4.53 1.97
N PHE A 66 -16.87 -3.85 3.04
CA PHE A 66 -16.06 -3.70 4.26
C PHE A 66 -15.61 -5.05 4.84
N MET A 67 -16.52 -6.01 4.98
CA MET A 67 -16.19 -7.34 5.51
C MET A 67 -15.23 -8.13 4.62
N GLU A 68 -15.32 -7.93 3.29
CA GLU A 68 -14.42 -8.58 2.34
C GLU A 68 -13.00 -8.02 2.44
N LEU A 69 -12.88 -6.68 2.53
CA LEU A 69 -11.62 -5.98 2.70
C LEU A 69 -10.97 -6.30 4.05
N LEU A 70 -11.76 -6.45 5.11
CA LEU A 70 -11.26 -6.85 6.43
C LEU A 70 -10.68 -8.27 6.42
N LYS A 71 -11.34 -9.21 5.72
CA LYS A 71 -10.79 -10.56 5.49
C LYS A 71 -9.48 -10.51 4.70
N TYR A 72 -9.44 -9.73 3.62
CA TYR A 72 -8.23 -9.54 2.83
C TYR A 72 -7.07 -8.97 3.66
N LEU A 73 -7.33 -7.92 4.45
CA LEU A 73 -6.36 -7.35 5.41
C LEU A 73 -5.78 -8.42 6.33
N GLN A 74 -6.65 -9.25 6.93
CA GLN A 74 -6.22 -10.34 7.81
C GLN A 74 -5.35 -11.36 7.08
N THR A 75 -5.72 -11.75 5.85
CA THR A 75 -4.94 -12.69 5.04
C THR A 75 -3.52 -12.18 4.78
N ILE A 76 -3.37 -10.94 4.31
CA ILE A 76 -2.05 -10.37 4.01
C ILE A 76 -1.22 -10.24 5.29
N ARG A 77 -1.83 -9.82 6.41
CA ARG A 77 -1.14 -9.74 7.71
C ARG A 77 -0.65 -11.08 8.26
N LEU A 78 -1.27 -12.19 7.87
CA LEU A 78 -0.83 -13.54 8.26
C LEU A 78 0.23 -14.13 7.31
N ALA A 79 0.42 -13.56 6.12
CA ALA A 79 1.35 -14.08 5.12
C ALA A 79 2.82 -14.07 5.59
N PRO A 80 3.35 -13.02 6.24
CA PRO A 80 4.72 -13.03 6.77
C PRO A 80 4.98 -14.13 7.82
N LYS A 81 3.94 -14.61 8.51
CA LYS A 81 4.06 -15.69 9.49
C LYS A 81 4.24 -17.07 8.86
N ARG A 82 3.85 -17.21 7.58
CA ARG A 82 3.90 -18.47 6.82
C ARG A 82 5.17 -18.59 5.98
N SER A 83 5.80 -17.46 5.65
CA SER A 83 7.04 -17.41 4.87
C SER A 83 7.84 -16.19 5.27
N SER A 84 9.14 -16.37 5.51
CA SER A 84 10.08 -15.28 5.81
C SER A 84 10.39 -14.38 4.60
N SER A 85 9.77 -14.65 3.44
CA SER A 85 9.97 -13.88 2.21
C SER A 85 9.02 -12.68 2.11
N HIS A 86 9.41 -11.66 1.36
CA HIS A 86 8.57 -10.52 1.01
C HIS A 86 7.50 -10.86 -0.06
N GLY A 87 7.18 -12.14 -0.26
CA GLY A 87 6.20 -12.60 -1.26
C GLY A 87 4.80 -12.02 -1.05
N TRP A 88 4.43 -11.71 0.19
CA TRP A 88 3.16 -11.06 0.53
C TRP A 88 2.98 -9.69 -0.16
N LYS A 89 4.08 -8.96 -0.40
CA LYS A 89 4.04 -7.63 -1.02
C LYS A 89 3.76 -7.75 -2.52
N ILE A 90 4.43 -8.68 -3.19
CA ILE A 90 4.21 -8.97 -4.62
C ILE A 90 2.79 -9.48 -4.82
N TYR A 91 2.34 -10.41 -3.97
CA TYR A 91 0.98 -10.92 -3.98
C TYR A 91 -0.05 -9.79 -3.84
N ASP A 92 0.10 -8.89 -2.85
CA ASP A 92 -0.82 -7.77 -2.65
C ASP A 92 -0.94 -6.88 -3.88
N GLU A 93 0.21 -6.50 -4.46
CA GLU A 93 0.25 -5.64 -5.64
C GLU A 93 -0.47 -6.28 -6.82
N GLN A 94 -0.17 -7.55 -7.12
CA GLN A 94 -0.81 -8.28 -8.21
C GLN A 94 -2.31 -8.47 -7.97
N TYR A 95 -2.71 -8.79 -6.74
CA TYR A 95 -4.11 -8.95 -6.38
C TYR A 95 -4.89 -7.64 -6.56
N ARG A 96 -4.36 -6.52 -6.07
CA ARG A 96 -5.00 -5.20 -6.22
C ARG A 96 -5.00 -4.71 -7.67
N LEU A 97 -3.99 -5.04 -8.48
CA LEU A 97 -4.01 -4.80 -9.93
C LEU A 97 -5.14 -5.56 -10.63
N ARG A 98 -5.37 -6.82 -10.25
CA ARG A 98 -6.54 -7.59 -10.76
C ARG A 98 -7.86 -6.96 -10.31
N LYS A 99 -7.96 -6.49 -9.06
CA LYS A 99 -9.15 -5.78 -8.57
C LYS A 99 -9.43 -4.47 -9.28
N ALA A 100 -8.39 -3.73 -9.66
CA ALA A 100 -8.57 -2.54 -10.48
C ALA A 100 -9.12 -2.89 -11.88
N LYS A 101 -8.67 -3.99 -12.47
CA LYS A 101 -9.17 -4.48 -13.78
C LYS A 101 -10.60 -5.01 -13.71
N ASP A 102 -10.97 -5.69 -12.63
CA ASP A 102 -12.32 -6.18 -12.37
C ASP A 102 -12.84 -5.77 -10.97
N PRO A 103 -13.39 -4.55 -10.84
CA PRO A 103 -13.89 -4.03 -9.57
C PRO A 103 -15.13 -4.76 -9.03
N ALA A 104 -15.82 -5.55 -9.86
CA ALA A 104 -17.01 -6.29 -9.43
C ALA A 104 -16.63 -7.54 -8.62
N SER A 105 -15.43 -8.08 -8.83
CA SER A 105 -14.95 -9.29 -8.15
C SER A 105 -14.78 -9.10 -6.63
N THR A 106 -15.19 -10.10 -5.85
CA THR A 106 -15.14 -10.07 -4.36
C THR A 106 -13.72 -10.06 -3.81
N TRP A 107 -13.47 -9.24 -2.79
CA TRP A 107 -12.19 -9.22 -2.07
C TRP A 107 -12.01 -10.44 -1.15
N SER A 108 -13.06 -11.26 -0.96
CA SER A 108 -13.03 -12.41 -0.04
C SER A 108 -12.32 -13.64 -0.61
N MET A 109 -12.15 -13.73 -1.94
CA MET A 109 -11.48 -14.86 -2.57
C MET A 109 -9.97 -14.60 -2.59
N ILE A 110 -9.24 -15.38 -1.79
CA ILE A 110 -7.78 -15.46 -1.85
C ILE A 110 -7.44 -16.19 -3.14
N ASP A 111 -6.54 -15.62 -3.91
CA ASP A 111 -6.14 -16.15 -5.20
C ASP A 111 -4.87 -16.97 -5.00
N THR A 112 -5.00 -18.27 -4.73
CA THR A 112 -3.85 -19.12 -4.41
C THR A 112 -2.90 -19.36 -5.59
N GLU A 113 -3.24 -18.87 -6.79
CA GLU A 113 -2.45 -19.01 -8.01
C GLU A 113 -1.53 -17.79 -8.28
N LEU A 114 -1.51 -16.81 -7.36
CA LEU A 114 -0.60 -15.66 -7.34
C LEU A 114 0.59 -15.88 -6.40
#